data_AF-A0A7C6I8K1-F1
#
_entry.id   AF-A0A7C6I8K1-F1
#
_cell.length_a   1.000
_cell.length_b   1.000
_cell.length_c   1.000
_cell.angle_alpha   90.00
_cell.angle_beta   90.00
_cell.angle_gamma   90.00
#
_symmetry.space_group_name_H-M   'P 1'
#
loop_
_entity.id
_entity.type
_entity.pdbx_description
1 polymer ?
#
loop_
_entity_poly.entity_id
_entity_poly.type
_entity_poly.pdbx_seq_one_letter_code
_entity_poly.pdbx_strand_id
1 'polypeptide(L)'
;FNQEEIPFDEIQFEVTESAFLERAGVSVANLSYLRSKGCRIAMDDFGTGYSNLGYLRNLPIDKIKVDKAFIDSVPGDDSAEGLLKAMYDIGKSYTMQLVAEGVETEKQRDFLYSIGFDEFQGFLYSQGLPCNDLLRYLDSAGTS
;
A
#
# COMPACT_ATOMS: atom_id res chain seq x y z
N PHE A 1 20.45 -23.74 -7.02
CA PHE A 1 19.23 -22.94 -6.77
C PHE A 1 18.25 -23.35 -7.84
N ASN A 2 17.16 -24.07 -7.50
CA ASN A 2 16.04 -24.19 -8.43
C ASN A 2 15.49 -22.77 -8.60
N GLN A 3 15.58 -22.24 -9.81
CA GLN A 3 14.89 -21.01 -10.17
C GLN A 3 13.43 -21.40 -10.39
N GLU A 4 12.60 -21.22 -9.35
CA GLU A 4 11.16 -21.23 -9.55
C GLU A 4 10.83 -20.13 -10.56
N GLU A 5 10.14 -20.47 -11.65
CA GLU A 5 9.69 -19.51 -12.65
C GLU A 5 8.44 -18.80 -12.12
N ILE A 6 8.64 -17.80 -11.26
CA ILE A 6 7.56 -16.94 -10.76
C ILE A 6 7.26 -15.88 -11.84
N PRO A 7 6.03 -15.81 -12.38
CA PRO A 7 5.64 -14.76 -13.31
C PRO A 7 5.86 -13.36 -12.70
N PHE A 8 6.38 -12.43 -13.50
CA PHE A 8 6.69 -11.08 -13.02
C PHE A 8 5.46 -10.33 -12.50
N ASP A 9 4.29 -10.59 -13.06
CA ASP A 9 3.00 -9.97 -12.71
C ASP A 9 2.39 -10.51 -11.40
N GLU A 10 2.95 -11.58 -10.85
CA GLU A 10 2.65 -12.09 -9.49
C GLU A 10 3.55 -11.46 -8.42
N ILE A 11 4.53 -10.62 -8.81
CA ILE A 11 5.49 -10.01 -7.89
C ILE A 11 5.18 -8.53 -7.70
N GLN A 12 5.01 -8.12 -6.44
CA GLN A 12 4.99 -6.73 -6.00
C GLN A 12 6.29 -6.40 -5.25
N PHE A 13 6.91 -5.27 -5.60
CA PHE A 13 8.01 -4.69 -4.84
C PHE A 13 7.49 -3.51 -4.03
N GLU A 14 7.67 -3.56 -2.71
CA GLU A 14 7.35 -2.47 -1.80
C GLU A 14 8.62 -1.71 -1.46
N VAL A 15 8.58 -0.39 -1.62
CA VAL A 15 9.72 0.50 -1.40
C VAL A 15 9.26 1.63 -0.50
N THR A 16 9.93 1.81 0.64
CA THR A 16 9.60 2.88 1.58
C THR A 16 9.71 4.26 0.95
N GLU A 17 8.90 5.21 1.40
CA GLU A 17 8.93 6.61 0.95
C GLU A 17 10.35 7.20 1.02
N SER A 18 11.06 6.97 2.13
CA SER A 18 12.41 7.48 2.36
C SER A 18 13.42 6.97 1.33
N ALA A 19 13.31 5.69 0.93
CA ALA A 19 14.23 5.08 -0.02
C ALA A 19 14.11 5.67 -1.43
N PHE A 20 12.96 6.27 -1.79
CA PHE A 20 12.80 7.05 -3.03
C PHE A 20 13.45 8.44 -2.97
N LEU A 21 13.55 9.03 -1.78
CA LEU A 21 14.04 10.41 -1.59
C LEU A 21 15.56 10.47 -1.39
N GLU A 22 16.19 9.36 -1.01
CA GLU A 22 17.64 9.30 -0.76
C GLU A 22 18.47 9.38 -2.04
N ARG A 23 19.57 10.17 -2.02
CA ARG A 23 20.50 10.33 -3.15
C ARG A 23 21.20 9.03 -3.59
N ALA A 24 21.41 8.11 -2.64
CA ALA A 24 21.93 6.76 -2.89
C ALA A 24 20.82 5.71 -2.84
N GLY A 25 19.56 6.15 -2.80
CA GLY A 25 18.37 5.31 -2.67
C GLY A 25 18.07 4.50 -3.92
N VAL A 26 16.82 4.04 -4.03
CA VAL A 26 16.44 3.08 -5.08
C VAL A 26 16.61 3.69 -6.47
N SER A 27 17.20 2.91 -7.37
CA SER A 27 17.29 3.27 -8.78
C SER A 27 15.90 3.25 -9.42
N VAL A 28 15.34 4.45 -9.67
CA VAL A 28 14.09 4.64 -10.43
C VAL A 28 14.14 3.91 -11.77
N ALA A 29 15.32 3.84 -12.41
CA ALA A 29 15.51 3.11 -13.65
C ALA A 29 15.31 1.59 -13.48
N ASN A 30 15.77 1.02 -12.35
CA ASN A 30 15.60 -0.40 -12.07
C ASN A 30 14.13 -0.74 -11.75
N LEU A 31 13.45 0.11 -10.97
CA LEU A 31 12.01 -0.07 -10.71
C LEU A 31 11.19 0.06 -11.99
N SER A 32 11.52 1.04 -12.84
CA SER A 32 10.88 1.20 -14.15
C SER A 32 11.11 -0.04 -15.03
N TYR A 33 12.30 -0.63 -14.99
CA TYR A 33 12.60 -1.86 -15.70
C TYR A 33 11.77 -3.04 -15.17
N LEU A 34 11.73 -3.27 -13.85
CA LEU A 34 10.91 -4.33 -13.24
C LEU A 34 9.43 -4.16 -13.59
N ARG A 35 8.94 -2.92 -13.49
CA ARG A 35 7.57 -2.57 -13.89
C ARG A 35 7.29 -2.88 -15.35
N SER A 36 8.24 -2.56 -16.25
CA SER A 36 8.12 -2.91 -17.67
C SER A 36 8.12 -4.42 -17.96
N LYS A 37 8.56 -5.24 -17.00
CA LYS A 37 8.49 -6.72 -17.07
C LYS A 37 7.18 -7.28 -16.54
N GLY A 38 6.36 -6.47 -15.88
CA GLY A 38 5.06 -6.87 -15.33
C GLY A 38 4.96 -6.73 -13.81
N CYS A 39 6.07 -6.51 -13.10
CA CYS A 39 6.03 -6.35 -11.65
C CYS A 39 5.24 -5.10 -11.24
N ARG A 40 4.56 -5.20 -10.10
CA ARG A 40 3.91 -4.05 -9.47
C ARG A 40 4.89 -3.37 -8.54
N ILE A 41 4.88 -2.05 -8.52
CA ILE A 41 5.70 -1.27 -7.58
C ILE A 41 4.77 -0.51 -6.65
N ALA A 42 4.92 -0.71 -5.35
CA ALA A 42 4.17 -0.01 -4.31
C ALA A 42 5.10 0.89 -3.50
N MET A 43 4.61 2.08 -3.15
CA MET A 43 5.24 2.93 -2.14
C MET A 43 4.72 2.56 -0.76
N ASP A 44 5.63 2.25 0.15
CA ASP A 44 5.36 1.88 1.54
C ASP A 44 5.53 3.06 2.50
N ASP A 45 4.88 3.01 3.66
CA ASP A 45 4.92 4.01 4.73
C ASP A 45 4.56 5.45 4.29
N PHE A 46 3.66 5.59 3.31
CA PHE A 46 3.37 6.91 2.72
C PHE A 46 2.78 7.89 3.73
N GLY A 47 3.40 9.07 3.80
CA GLY A 47 2.96 10.20 4.62
C GLY A 47 3.72 10.32 5.95
N THR A 48 4.59 9.37 6.27
CA THR A 48 5.47 9.47 7.45
C THR A 48 6.67 10.40 7.23
N GLY A 49 6.96 10.74 5.96
CA GLY A 49 8.07 11.61 5.56
C GLY A 49 7.65 12.95 4.92
N TYR A 50 8.64 13.66 4.35
CA TYR A 50 8.42 14.86 3.54
C TYR A 50 8.01 14.46 2.11
N SER A 51 6.75 14.05 1.95
CA SER A 51 6.19 13.73 0.63
C SER A 51 6.02 14.98 -0.21
N ASN A 52 6.90 15.18 -1.19
CA ASN A 52 6.62 16.10 -2.29
C ASN A 52 5.64 15.42 -3.25
N LEU A 53 4.34 15.76 -3.15
CA LEU A 53 3.29 15.22 -4.01
C LEU A 53 3.53 15.47 -5.51
N GLY A 54 4.33 16.49 -5.86
CA GLY A 54 4.76 16.72 -7.23
C GLY A 54 5.78 15.68 -7.74
N TYR A 55 6.51 15.05 -6.83
CA TYR A 55 7.48 14.00 -7.17
C TYR A 55 6.81 12.65 -7.41
N LEU A 56 5.74 12.32 -6.67
CA LEU A 56 4.95 11.09 -6.85
C LEU A 56 4.57 10.83 -8.30
N ARG A 57 4.18 11.88 -9.03
CA ARG A 57 3.78 11.81 -10.45
C ARG A 57 4.87 11.18 -11.36
N ASN A 58 6.13 11.32 -11.00
CA ASN A 58 7.26 10.87 -11.82
C ASN A 58 7.81 9.51 -11.38
N LEU A 59 7.28 8.94 -10.31
CA LEU A 59 7.71 7.64 -9.80
C LEU A 59 7.00 6.51 -10.55
N PRO A 60 7.70 5.40 -10.83
CA PRO A 60 7.12 4.23 -11.50
C PRO A 60 6.35 3.38 -10.49
N ILE A 61 5.36 3.96 -9.81
CA ILE A 61 4.54 3.29 -8.80
C ILE A 61 3.12 3.06 -9.29
N ASP A 62 2.55 1.93 -8.90
CA ASP A 62 1.17 1.52 -9.20
C ASP A 62 0.26 1.68 -7.98
N LYS A 63 0.85 1.67 -6.78
CA LYS A 63 0.16 1.58 -5.50
C LYS A 63 0.82 2.43 -4.42
N ILE A 64 0.00 2.99 -3.54
CA ILE A 64 0.42 3.70 -2.32
C ILE A 64 -0.16 2.94 -1.12
N LYS A 65 0.69 2.66 -0.14
CA LYS A 65 0.28 2.09 1.15
C LYS A 65 0.30 3.23 2.17
N VAL A 66 -0.87 3.59 2.67
CA VAL A 66 -1.06 4.69 3.63
C VAL A 66 -0.79 4.16 5.02
N ASP A 67 0.21 4.75 5.66
CA ASP A 67 0.73 4.28 6.94
C ASP A 67 -0.32 4.29 8.06
N LYS A 68 -0.16 3.36 9.00
CA LYS A 68 -1.03 3.19 10.16
C LYS A 68 -1.21 4.47 10.98
N ALA A 69 -0.20 5.35 11.06
CA ALA A 69 -0.31 6.59 11.82
C ALA A 69 -1.49 7.47 11.39
N PHE A 70 -1.89 7.40 10.11
CA PHE A 70 -3.09 8.09 9.60
C PHE A 70 -4.39 7.34 9.89
N ILE A 71 -4.32 6.01 9.97
CA ILE A 71 -5.47 5.13 10.19
C ILE A 71 -5.88 5.09 11.68
N ASP A 72 -4.92 5.22 12.59
CA ASP A 72 -5.15 5.18 14.04
C ASP A 72 -6.05 6.33 14.55
N SER A 73 -6.09 7.46 13.82
CA SER A 73 -6.85 8.65 14.20
C SER A 73 -8.26 8.71 13.61
N VAL A 74 -8.69 7.70 12.85
CA VAL A 74 -10.00 7.68 12.18
C VAL A 74 -10.83 6.45 12.55
N PRO A 75 -12.18 6.55 12.57
CA PRO A 75 -12.97 7.78 12.51
C PRO A 75 -13.01 8.54 13.85
N GLY A 76 -13.36 9.84 13.81
CA GLY A 76 -13.62 10.68 14.99
C GLY A 76 -12.77 11.94 15.12
N ASP A 77 -11.79 12.14 14.24
CA ASP A 77 -11.01 13.37 14.11
C ASP A 77 -11.23 13.97 12.71
N ASP A 78 -12.08 15.00 12.63
CA ASP A 78 -12.44 15.66 11.37
C ASP A 78 -11.21 16.13 10.56
N SER A 79 -10.12 16.52 11.23
CA SER A 79 -8.88 16.93 10.57
C SER A 79 -8.15 15.73 9.95
N ALA A 80 -8.05 14.62 10.69
CA ALA A 80 -7.45 13.38 10.19
C ALA A 80 -8.28 12.79 9.04
N GLU A 81 -9.60 12.77 9.18
CA GLU A 81 -10.53 12.31 8.15
C GLU A 81 -10.40 13.13 6.85
N GLY A 82 -10.35 14.47 6.97
CA GLY A 82 -10.16 15.37 5.84
C GLY A 82 -8.81 15.18 5.15
N LEU A 83 -7.73 15.00 5.92
CA LEU A 83 -6.41 14.72 5.38
C LEU A 83 -6.37 13.38 4.62
N LEU A 84 -6.96 12.33 5.19
CA LEU A 84 -6.99 11.01 4.57
C LEU A 84 -7.80 11.02 3.27
N LYS A 85 -8.91 11.75 3.25
CA LYS A 85 -9.69 11.98 2.02
C LYS A 85 -8.86 12.69 0.94
N ALA A 86 -8.10 13.72 1.31
CA ALA A 86 -7.24 14.43 0.38
C ALA A 86 -6.12 13.52 -0.17
N MET A 87 -5.48 12.70 0.68
CA MET A 87 -4.47 11.72 0.25
C MET A 87 -5.06 10.72 -0.75
N TYR A 88 -6.26 10.21 -0.49
CA TYR A 88 -6.98 9.34 -1.41
C TYR A 88 -7.22 10.00 -2.76
N ASP A 89 -7.77 11.21 -2.77
CA ASP A 89 -8.09 11.93 -4.00
C ASP A 89 -6.82 12.23 -4.82
N ILE A 90 -5.69 12.53 -4.17
CA ILE A 90 -4.39 12.71 -4.83
C ILE A 90 -3.92 11.40 -5.48
N GLY A 91 -3.89 10.30 -4.75
CA GLY A 91 -3.45 9.01 -5.30
C GLY A 91 -4.30 8.58 -6.49
N LYS A 92 -5.63 8.72 -6.38
CA LYS A 92 -6.55 8.45 -7.48
C LYS A 92 -6.34 9.37 -8.69
N SER A 93 -6.01 10.64 -8.48
CA SER A 93 -5.71 11.58 -9.58
C SER A 93 -4.50 11.14 -10.43
N TYR A 94 -3.58 10.37 -9.84
CA TYR A 94 -2.46 9.74 -10.52
C TYR A 94 -2.72 8.30 -10.97
N THR A 95 -3.97 7.84 -10.91
CA THR A 95 -4.39 6.46 -11.27
C THR A 95 -3.69 5.40 -10.41
N MET A 96 -3.30 5.74 -9.18
CA MET A 96 -2.68 4.81 -8.24
C MET A 96 -3.75 4.09 -7.43
N GLN A 97 -3.50 2.82 -7.11
CA GLN A 97 -4.25 2.11 -6.07
C GLN A 97 -3.81 2.61 -4.69
N LEU A 98 -4.72 2.59 -3.72
CA LEU A 98 -4.39 2.94 -2.34
C LEU A 98 -4.78 1.79 -1.42
N VAL A 99 -3.86 1.44 -0.51
CA VAL A 99 -4.07 0.47 0.55
C VAL A 99 -4.03 1.20 1.88
N ALA A 100 -5.02 0.98 2.74
CA ALA A 100 -4.96 1.45 4.12
C ALA A 100 -4.29 0.39 5.00
N GLU A 101 -3.19 0.75 5.67
CA GLU A 101 -2.45 -0.16 6.54
C GLU A 101 -2.75 0.06 8.02
N GLY A 102 -2.69 -1.02 8.80
CA GLY A 102 -3.01 -0.96 10.23
C GLY A 102 -4.51 -0.80 10.50
N VAL A 103 -5.38 -1.31 9.62
CA VAL A 103 -6.82 -1.36 9.89
C VAL A 103 -7.10 -2.42 10.96
N GLU A 104 -7.57 -2.01 12.14
CA GLU A 104 -7.78 -2.89 13.29
C GLU A 104 -9.26 -3.11 13.64
N THR A 105 -10.15 -2.21 13.20
CA THR A 105 -11.57 -2.25 13.55
C THR A 105 -12.49 -2.15 12.33
N GLU A 106 -13.69 -2.74 12.44
CA GLU A 106 -14.73 -2.60 11.41
C GLU A 106 -15.10 -1.14 11.17
N LYS A 107 -15.11 -0.31 12.23
CA LYS A 107 -15.39 1.13 12.11
C LYS A 107 -14.34 1.85 11.26
N GLN A 108 -13.06 1.53 11.42
CA GLN A 108 -12.00 2.04 10.55
C GLN A 108 -12.24 1.61 9.12
N ARG A 109 -12.42 0.31 8.86
CA ARG A 109 -12.71 -0.23 7.52
C ARG A 109 -13.90 0.48 6.88
N ASP A 110 -15.02 0.60 7.58
CA ASP A 110 -16.26 1.16 7.04
C ASP A 110 -16.10 2.65 6.71
N PHE A 111 -15.41 3.40 7.56
CA PHE A 111 -15.05 4.79 7.28
C PHE A 111 -14.14 4.89 6.04
N LEU A 112 -13.06 4.12 5.99
CA LEU A 112 -12.11 4.11 4.88
C LEU A 112 -12.78 3.72 3.55
N TYR A 113 -13.66 2.72 3.60
CA TYR A 113 -14.47 2.31 2.47
C TYR A 113 -15.38 3.45 1.99
N SER A 114 -16.01 4.17 2.93
CA SER A 114 -16.89 5.30 2.59
C SER A 114 -16.19 6.46 1.87
N ILE A 115 -14.90 6.66 2.13
CA ILE A 115 -14.10 7.70 1.44
C ILE A 115 -13.45 7.20 0.15
N GLY A 116 -13.48 5.87 -0.08
CA GLY A 116 -13.19 5.22 -1.36
C GLY A 116 -12.09 4.15 -1.35
N PHE A 117 -11.47 3.84 -0.20
CA PHE A 117 -10.49 2.76 -0.14
C PHE A 117 -11.16 1.41 -0.46
N ASP A 118 -10.47 0.59 -1.25
CA ASP A 118 -10.91 -0.73 -1.70
C ASP A 118 -9.97 -1.86 -1.27
N GLU A 119 -8.78 -1.53 -0.78
CA GLU A 119 -7.81 -2.47 -0.24
C GLU A 119 -7.40 -2.10 1.20
N PHE A 120 -7.36 -3.11 2.07
CA PHE A 120 -7.11 -2.94 3.50
C PHE A 120 -6.14 -4.00 4.00
N GLN A 121 -5.22 -3.59 4.87
CA GLN A 121 -4.30 -4.48 5.57
C GLN A 121 -4.30 -4.13 7.05
N GLY A 122 -4.39 -5.12 7.92
CA GLY A 122 -4.28 -4.91 9.36
C GLY A 122 -4.91 -6.01 10.20
N PHE A 123 -4.86 -5.82 11.51
CA PHE A 123 -5.28 -6.83 12.49
C PHE A 123 -6.78 -7.13 12.48
N LEU A 124 -7.59 -6.29 11.81
CA LEU A 124 -8.98 -6.64 11.52
C LEU A 124 -9.10 -7.97 10.75
N TYR A 125 -8.14 -8.25 9.86
CA TYR A 125 -8.14 -9.45 9.02
C TYR A 125 -7.26 -10.55 9.59
N SER A 126 -5.98 -10.26 9.81
CA SER A 126 -5.00 -11.17 10.40
C SER A 126 -3.73 -10.44 10.81
N GLN A 127 -2.98 -11.01 11.75
CA GLN A 127 -1.57 -10.66 11.94
C GLN A 127 -0.71 -11.36 10.88
N GLY A 128 0.59 -11.05 10.84
CA GLY A 128 1.55 -11.80 10.03
C GLY A 128 1.56 -13.28 10.44
N LEU A 129 1.22 -14.17 9.50
CA LEU A 129 1.08 -15.60 9.75
C LEU A 129 2.30 -16.38 9.25
N PRO A 130 2.75 -17.43 9.98
CA PRO A 130 3.62 -18.44 9.41
C PRO A 130 2.97 -19.09 8.17
N CYS A 131 3.79 -19.57 7.24
CA CYS A 131 3.32 -20.12 5.95
C CYS A 131 2.20 -21.17 6.10
N ASN A 132 2.32 -22.12 7.03
CA ASN A 132 1.29 -23.15 7.24
C ASN A 132 -0.04 -22.58 7.74
N ASP A 133 -0.01 -21.52 8.55
CA ASP A 133 -1.23 -20.88 9.06
C ASP A 133 -1.83 -19.95 8.00
N LEU A 134 -1.00 -19.32 7.17
CA LEU A 134 -1.45 -18.58 5.99
C LEU A 134 -2.21 -19.49 5.02
N LEU A 135 -1.68 -20.66 4.70
CA LEU A 135 -2.35 -21.61 3.79
C LEU A 135 -3.73 -22.00 4.32
N ARG A 136 -3.85 -22.31 5.63
CA ARG A 136 -5.14 -22.61 6.27
C ARG A 136 -6.10 -21.42 6.23
N TYR A 137 -5.59 -20.22 6.47
CA TYR A 137 -6.36 -18.99 6.41
C TYR A 137 -6.95 -18.76 5.01
N LEU A 138 -6.12 -18.90 3.97
CA LEU A 138 -6.53 -18.74 2.57
C LEU A 138 -7.59 -19.78 2.16
N ASP A 139 -7.42 -21.04 2.57
CA ASP A 139 -8.40 -22.09 2.31
C ASP A 139 -9.76 -21.76 2.95
N SER A 140 -9.77 -21.20 4.18
CA SER A 140 -11.00 -20.80 4.84
C SER A 140 -11.67 -19.57 4.19
N ALA A 141 -10.86 -18.63 3.69
CA ALA A 141 -11.33 -17.38 3.10
C ALA A 141 -11.92 -17.57 1.69
N GLY A 142 -11.46 -18.57 0.92
CA GLY A 142 -11.97 -18.90 -0.42
C GLY A 142 -13.36 -19.55 -0.46
N THR A 143 -14.05 -19.67 0.67
CA THR A 143 -15.37 -20.33 0.80
C THR A 143 -16.54 -19.36 1.03
N SER A 144 -16.35 -18.05 0.82
CA SER A 144 -17.39 -17.02 0.98
C SER A 144 -17.64 -16.24 -0.30
#